data_AF-A0A242A3R0-F1
#
_entry.id   AF-A0A242A3R0-F1
#
_cell.length_a   1.000
_cell.length_b   1.000
_cell.length_c   1.000
_cell.angle_alpha   90.00
_cell.angle_beta   90.00
_cell.angle_gamma   90.00
#
_symmetry.space_group_name_H-M   'P 1'
#
loop_
_entity.id
_entity.type
_entity.pdbx_description
1 polymer ?
#
loop_
_entity_poly.entity_id
_entity_poly.type
_entity_poly.pdbx_seq_one_letter_code
_entity_poly.pdbx_strand_id
1 'polypeptide(L)' 'MYAIKIFHGYLTPQGKRTRDKSIALTYKRKEEAERFADKIGGRVKKIG' A
#
# COMPACT_ATOMS: atom_id res chain seq x y z
N MET A 1 -10.42 3.20 -0.85
CA MET A 1 -9.28 2.46 -1.44
C MET A 1 -8.44 1.82 -0.34
N TYR A 2 -7.54 0.90 -0.70
CA TYR A 2 -6.55 0.32 0.20
C TYR A 2 -5.16 0.59 -0.33
N ALA A 3 -4.17 0.87 0.52
CA ALA A 3 -2.76 0.89 0.14
C ALA A 3 -1.94 0.06 1.12
N ILE A 4 -0.69 -0.16 0.75
CA ILE A 4 0.26 -0.91 1.54
C ILE A 4 1.20 0.06 2.25
N LYS A 5 1.23 -0.03 3.58
CA LYS A 5 2.09 0.75 4.45
C LYS A 5 3.38 -0.04 4.74
N ILE A 6 4.51 0.59 4.49
CA ILE A 6 5.87 0.08 4.73
C ILE A 6 6.74 1.17 5.36
N PHE A 7 7.50 0.84 6.41
CA PHE A 7 8.45 1.77 7.07
C PHE A 7 7.94 3.22 7.21
N HIS A 8 6.81 3.40 7.90
CA HIS A 8 6.19 4.73 8.13
C HIS A 8 5.77 5.50 6.87
N GLY A 9 5.68 4.84 5.72
CA GLY A 9 5.20 5.39 4.46
C GLY A 9 4.31 4.39 3.73
N TYR A 10 3.96 4.70 2.49
CA TYR A 10 3.18 3.88 1.57
C TYR A 10 4.04 3.42 0.41
N LEU A 11 3.68 2.29 -0.19
CA LEU A 11 4.28 1.82 -1.42
C LEU A 11 3.69 2.59 -2.61
N THR A 12 4.52 3.00 -3.55
CA THR A 12 4.13 3.59 -4.85
C THR A 12 4.03 2.49 -5.92
N PRO A 13 3.34 2.71 -7.07
CA PRO A 13 3.30 1.75 -8.16
C PRO A 13 4.68 1.36 -8.70
N GLN A 14 5.67 2.24 -8.57
CA GLN A 14 7.07 2.01 -8.97
C GLN A 14 7.88 1.25 -7.91
N GLY A 15 7.26 0.74 -6.85
CA GLY A 15 7.93 0.00 -5.78
C GLY A 15 8.70 0.89 -4.79
N LYS A 16 8.62 2.22 -4.91
CA LYS A 16 9.29 3.17 -4.00
C LYS A 16 8.43 3.47 -2.77
N ARG A 17 9.07 3.90 -1.69
CA ARG A 17 8.40 4.38 -0.47
C ARG A 17 8.06 5.87 -0.59
N THR A 18 6.84 6.26 -0.23
CA THR A 18 6.38 7.65 -0.16
C THR A 18 5.68 7.94 1.17
N ARG A 19 5.57 9.21 1.59
CA ARG A 19 4.63 9.61 2.66
C ARG A 19 3.37 10.27 2.10
N ASP A 20 3.40 10.65 0.83
CA ASP A 20 2.26 11.20 0.12
C ASP A 20 1.29 10.08 -0.27
N LYS A 21 0.05 10.20 0.21
CA LYS A 21 -1.02 9.22 -0.04
C LYS A 21 -1.57 9.31 -1.47
N SER A 22 -1.45 10.47 -2.12
CA SER A 22 -2.03 10.70 -3.45
C SER A 22 -1.36 9.85 -4.54
N ILE A 23 -0.08 9.55 -4.36
CA ILE A 23 0.74 8.74 -5.28
C ILE A 23 0.96 7.31 -4.78
N ALA A 24 0.24 6.89 -3.74
CA ALA A 24 0.34 5.53 -3.21
C ALA A 24 -0.27 4.53 -4.21
N LEU A 25 0.31 3.33 -4.27
CA LEU A 25 -0.29 2.20 -4.96
C LEU A 25 -1.56 1.79 -4.23
N THR A 26 -2.68 1.94 -4.93
CA THR A 26 -4.00 1.71 -4.36
C THR A 26 -4.72 0.53 -4.98
N TYR A 27 -5.46 -0.19 -4.15
CA TYR A 27 -6.28 -1.34 -4.50
C TYR A 27 -7.74 -1.03 -4.22
N LYS A 28 -8.63 -1.56 -5.07
CA LYS A 28 -10.08 -1.43 -4.88
C LYS A 28 -10.60 -2.39 -3.81
N ARG A 29 -10.04 -3.59 -3.76
CA ARG A 29 -10.39 -4.66 -2.82
C ARG A 29 -9.30 -4.82 -1.76
N LYS A 30 -9.71 -5.17 -0.54
CA LYS A 30 -8.77 -5.33 0.60
C LYS A 30 -7.87 -6.54 0.38
N GLU A 31 -8.46 -7.61 -0.13
CA GLU A 31 -7.86 -8.93 -0.32
C GLU A 31 -6.70 -8.87 -1.33
N GLU A 32 -6.82 -8.03 -2.35
CA GLU A 32 -5.74 -7.79 -3.33
C GLU A 32 -4.54 -7.09 -2.69
N ALA A 33 -4.80 -6.09 -1.84
CA ALA A 33 -3.74 -5.41 -1.10
C ALA A 33 -3.07 -6.34 -0.08
N GLU A 34 -3.84 -7.22 0.59
CA GLU A 34 -3.34 -8.16 1.59
C GLU A 34 -2.41 -9.18 0.94
N ARG A 35 -2.83 -9.81 -0.16
CA ARG A 35 -2.01 -10.77 -0.92
C ARG A 35 -0.64 -10.20 -1.31
N PHE A 36 -0.57 -8.91 -1.66
CA PHE A 36 0.70 -8.29 -2.00
C PHE A 36 1.48 -7.85 -0.76
N ALA A 37 0.80 -7.30 0.26
CA ALA A 37 1.43 -6.90 1.51
C ALA A 37 2.13 -8.08 2.21
N ASP A 38 1.51 -9.25 2.24
CA ASP A 38 2.07 -10.46 2.85
C ASP A 38 3.37 -10.91 2.17
N LYS A 39 3.48 -10.73 0.85
CA LYS A 39 4.69 -11.06 0.09
C LYS A 39 5.87 -10.13 0.39
N ILE A 40 5.60 -8.87 0.74
CA ILE A 40 6.63 -7.84 0.91
C ILE A 40 6.84 -7.41 2.37
N GLY A 41 6.15 -8.05 3.32
CA GLY A 41 6.20 -7.70 4.75
C GLY A 41 5.54 -6.35 5.07
N GLY A 42 4.56 -5.93 4.28
CA GLY A 42 3.82 -4.68 4.46
C GLY A 42 2.58 -4.83 5.34
N ARG A 43 1.87 -3.73 5.57
CA ARG A 43 0.56 -3.74 6.23
C ARG A 43 -0.48 -3.02 5.39
N VAL A 44 -1.65 -3.61 5.20
CA VAL A 44 -2.75 -2.96 4.48
C VAL A 44 -3.37 -1.85 5.31
N LYS A 45 -3.59 -0.69 4.69
CA LYS A 45 -4.26 0.47 5.28
C LYS A 45 -5.36 0.93 4.34
N LYS A 46 -6.59 1.04 4.86
CA LYS A 46 -7.68 1.73 4.15
C LYS A 46 -7.32 3.21 4.05
N ILE A 47 -7.33 3.74 2.82
CA ILE A 47 -7.15 5.15 2.50
C ILE A 47 -8.46 5.64 1.85
N GLY A 48 -8.99 6.69 2.46
CA GLY A 48 -10.12 7.47 1.97
C GLY A 48 -9.62 8.50 0.98
#